data_AF-A0A822ZIM2-F1
#
_entry.id   AF-A0A822ZIM2-F1
#
_cell.length_a   1.000
_cell.length_b   1.000
_cell.length_c   1.000
_cell.angle_alpha   90.00
_cell.angle_beta   90.00
_cell.angle_gamma   90.00
#
_symmetry.space_group_name_H-M   'P 1'
#
loop_
_entity.id
_entity.type
_entity.pdbx_description
1 polymer ?
#
loop_
_entity_poly.entity_id
_entity_poly.type
_entity_poly.pdbx_seq_one_letter_code
_entity_poly.pdbx_strand_id
1 'polypeptide(L)' 'MLFTIPTMDEVKHALFSIGPFKAFGPDGVHALFYQQYWSEVSSDLVEFVQQVFLSP' A
#
# COMPACT_ATOMS: atom_id res chain seq x y z
N MET A 1 -3.72 -11.09 -13.34
CA MET A 1 -4.53 -12.20 -12.78
C MET A 1 -4.73 -11.90 -11.29
N LEU A 2 -5.95 -11.98 -10.75
CA LEU A 2 -6.28 -11.54 -9.39
C LEU A 2 -5.98 -12.55 -8.27
N PHE A 3 -5.14 -13.57 -8.54
CA PHE A 3 -4.88 -14.68 -7.61
C PHE A 3 -3.40 -14.83 -7.23
N THR A 4 -2.57 -13.82 -7.54
CA THR A 4 -1.14 -13.86 -7.24
C THR A 4 -0.83 -12.90 -6.10
N ILE A 5 0.05 -13.34 -5.21
CA ILE A 5 0.55 -12.51 -4.11
C ILE A 5 1.32 -11.33 -4.71
N PRO A 6 0.94 -10.09 -4.39
CA PRO A 6 1.56 -8.92 -5.01
C PRO A 6 3.01 -8.76 -4.57
N THR A 7 3.85 -8.41 -5.53
CA THR A 7 5.26 -8.07 -5.30
C THR A 7 5.40 -6.68 -4.67
N MET A 8 6.56 -6.40 -4.06
CA MET A 8 6.85 -5.08 -3.52
C MET A 8 6.72 -3.98 -4.58
N ASP A 9 7.14 -4.23 -5.81
CA ASP A 9 7.05 -3.26 -6.91
C ASP A 9 5.60 -2.99 -7.31
N GLU A 10 4.73 -4.02 -7.35
CA GLU A 10 3.30 -3.85 -7.61
C GLU A 10 2.62 -3.04 -6.50
N VAL A 11 2.91 -3.34 -5.23
CA VAL A 11 2.39 -2.60 -4.08
C VAL A 11 2.85 -1.14 -4.14
N LYS A 12 4.13 -0.90 -4.41
CA LYS A 12 4.68 0.46 -4.53
C LYS A 12 4.03 1.21 -5.68
N HIS A 13 3.94 0.60 -6.85
CA HIS A 13 3.35 1.23 -8.02
C HIS A 13 1.88 1.60 -7.78
N ALA A 14 1.12 0.69 -7.19
CA ALA A 14 -0.27 0.94 -6.80
C ALA A 14 -0.36 2.10 -5.79
N LEU A 15 0.44 2.11 -4.73
CA LEU A 15 0.45 3.16 -3.72
C LEU A 15 0.80 4.54 -4.32
N PHE A 16 1.80 4.61 -5.19
CA PHE A 16 2.25 5.86 -5.81
C PHE A 16 1.33 6.34 -6.93
N SER A 17 0.42 5.49 -7.43
CA SER A 17 -0.64 5.91 -8.36
C SER A 17 -1.80 6.64 -7.64
N ILE A 18 -1.87 6.57 -6.31
CA ILE A 18 -2.88 7.26 -5.50
C ILE A 18 -2.48 8.73 -5.34
N GLY A 19 -3.41 9.65 -5.59
CA GLY A 19 -3.18 11.07 -5.33
C GLY A 19 -2.82 11.29 -3.85
N PRO A 20 -1.79 12.08 -3.52
CA PRO A 20 -1.21 12.14 -2.17
C PRO A 20 -2.24 12.51 -1.09
N PHE A 21 -3.19 13.38 -1.43
CA PHE A 21 -4.26 13.84 -0.54
C PHE A 21 -5.61 13.15 -0.78
N LYS A 22 -5.64 12.03 -1.51
CA LYS A 22 -6.89 11.36 -1.93
C LYS A 22 -7.56 10.53 -0.81
N ALA A 23 -7.06 10.58 0.43
CA ALA A 23 -7.68 9.89 1.56
C ALA A 23 -8.87 10.70 2.10
N PHE A 24 -10.10 10.29 1.77
CA PHE A 24 -11.35 10.95 2.15
C PHE A 24 -12.11 10.25 3.30
N GLY A 25 -11.46 9.33 4.03
CA GLY A 25 -12.07 8.66 5.17
C GLY A 25 -11.99 9.50 6.46
N PRO A 26 -12.97 9.43 7.37
CA PRO A 26 -12.97 10.15 8.66
C PRO A 26 -11.75 9.83 9.56
N ASP A 27 -11.04 8.72 9.28
CA ASP A 27 -9.93 8.21 10.07
C ASP A 27 -8.55 8.37 9.37
N GLY A 28 -8.49 9.01 8.19
CA GLY A 28 -7.49 8.72 7.17
C GLY A 28 -6.09 9.34 7.34
N VAL A 29 -5.09 8.49 7.55
CA VAL A 29 -3.70 8.80 7.16
C VAL A 29 -3.65 8.97 5.64
N HIS A 30 -3.10 10.09 5.18
CA HIS A 30 -2.98 10.38 3.75
C HIS A 30 -2.05 9.38 3.05
N ALA A 31 -2.34 9.05 1.79
CA ALA A 31 -1.42 8.26 0.94
C ALA A 31 -0.01 8.87 0.90
N LEU A 32 0.08 10.20 1.01
CA LEU A 32 1.33 10.93 1.14
C LEU A 32 2.24 10.41 2.26
N PHE A 33 1.70 9.98 3.40
CA PHE A 33 2.51 9.43 4.50
C PHE A 33 3.30 8.20 4.04
N TYR A 34 2.61 7.23 3.46
CA TYR A 34 3.23 6.00 2.96
C TYR A 34 4.16 6.25 1.77
N GLN A 35 3.83 7.24 0.92
CA GLN A 35 4.68 7.66 -0.19
C GLN A 35 5.98 8.31 0.30
N GLN A 36 5.90 9.19 1.30
CA GLN A 36 7.04 9.93 1.86
C GLN A 36 7.96 9.04 2.69
N TYR A 37 7.38 8.14 3.51
CA TYR A 37 8.13 7.24 4.40
C TYR A 37 8.24 5.81 3.86
N TRP A 38 8.21 5.65 2.54
CA TRP A 38 8.26 4.33 1.90
C TRP A 38 9.48 3.52 2.33
N SER A 39 10.65 4.14 2.48
CA SER A 39 11.89 3.49 2.93
C SER A 39 11.74 2.82 4.31
N GLU A 40 10.92 3.39 5.17
CA GLU A 40 10.72 2.97 6.55
C GLU A 40 9.57 1.97 6.67
N VAL A 41 8.47 2.18 5.94
CA VAL A 41 7.22 1.42 6.14
C VAL A 41 6.97 0.32 5.11
N SER A 42 7.76 0.27 4.03
CA SER A 42 7.48 -0.63 2.90
C SER A 42 7.49 -2.11 3.25
N SER A 43 8.41 -2.56 4.12
CA SER A 43 8.49 -3.96 4.52
C SER A 43 7.18 -4.42 5.17
N ASP A 44 6.77 -3.73 6.23
CA ASP A 44 5.57 -4.06 7.00
C ASP A 44 4.31 -3.89 6.16
N LEU A 45 4.25 -2.85 5.32
CA LEU A 45 3.11 -2.59 4.45
C LEU A 45 2.95 -3.68 3.39
N VAL A 46 4.04 -4.11 2.75
CA VAL A 46 4.00 -5.18 1.74
C VAL A 46 3.61 -6.50 2.40
N GLU A 47 4.20 -6.85 3.55
CA GLU A 47 3.83 -8.06 4.28
C GLU A 47 2.33 -8.06 4.61
N PHE A 48 1.81 -6.96 5.17
CA PHE A 48 0.38 -6.83 5.47
C PHE A 48 -0.49 -7.05 4.21
N VAL A 49 -0.16 -6.39 3.10
CA VAL A 49 -0.90 -6.56 1.85
C VAL A 49 -0.85 -8.02 1.38
N GLN A 50 0.30 -8.68 1.43
CA GLN A 50 0.43 -10.08 1.04
C GLN A 50 -0.41 -11.00 1.94
N GLN A 51 -0.47 -10.75 3.24
CA GLN A 51 -1.31 -11.51 4.17
C GLN A 51 -2.80 -11.39 3.84
N VAL A 52 -3.28 -10.19 3.51
CA VAL A 52 -4.68 -9.98 3.07
C VAL A 52 -5.01 -10.80 1.82
N PHE A 53 -4.07 -10.94 0.88
CA PHE A 53 -4.29 -11.75 -0.33
C PHE A 53 -4.20 -13.26 -0.07
N LEU A 54 -3.48 -13.69 0.98
CA LEU A 54 -3.40 -15.10 1.40
C LEU A 54 -4.61 -15.54 2.24
N SER A 55 -5.24 -14.61 2.95
CA SER A 55 -6.40 -14.85 3.82
C SER A 55 -7.49 -13.80 3.57
N PRO A 56 -8.24 -13.92 2.46
CA PRO A 56 -9.25 -12.94 2.05
C PRO A 56 -10.47 -12.85 2.98
#